data_AF-A0A947GCA6-F1
#
_entry.id   AF-A0A947GCA6-F1
#
_cell.length_a   1.000
_cell.length_b   1.000
_cell.length_c   1.000
_cell.angle_alpha   90.00
_cell.angle_beta   90.00
_cell.angle_gamma   90.00
#
_symmetry.space_group_name_H-M   'P 1'
#
loop_
_entity.id
_entity.type
_entity.pdbx_description
1 polymer ?
#
loop_
_entity_poly.entity_id
_entity_poly.type
_entity_poly.pdbx_seq_one_letter_code
_entity_poly.pdbx_strand_id
1 'polypeptide(L)'
;MRRMGKDGRRYFVRRVLEGDAFRKPPVPGSEAIGGMDPGPRQIAWFDGEEAEITPLIPPALKEHRRELRQLHRKADRRRRAANPENDLPDGRVKPGPK
;
A
#
# COMPACT_ATOMS: atom_id res chain seq x y z
N MET A 1 -12.37 -17.63 -1.17
CA MET A 1 -10.92 -17.90 -1.02
C MET A 1 -10.67 -18.49 0.37
N ARG A 2 -9.94 -19.61 0.49
CA ARG A 2 -9.65 -20.28 1.78
C ARG A 2 -8.24 -19.91 2.22
N ARG A 3 -8.07 -19.35 3.42
CA ARG A 3 -6.73 -19.16 4.03
C ARG A 3 -6.65 -19.84 5.39
N MET A 4 -5.52 -20.48 5.66
CA MET A 4 -5.20 -20.97 7.00
C MET A 4 -4.68 -19.80 7.84
N GLY A 5 -5.33 -19.50 8.96
CA GLY A 5 -4.87 -18.56 9.97
C GLY A 5 -4.35 -19.29 11.21
N LYS A 6 -3.84 -18.54 12.18
CA LYS A 6 -3.38 -19.10 13.48
C LYS A 6 -4.49 -19.81 14.25
N ASP A 7 -5.74 -19.36 14.07
CA ASP A 7 -6.93 -19.87 14.77
C ASP A 7 -7.75 -20.84 13.91
N GLY A 8 -7.17 -21.35 12.81
CA GLY A 8 -7.82 -22.30 11.89
C GLY A 8 -8.21 -21.72 10.53
N ARG A 9 -9.12 -22.41 9.83
CA ARG A 9 -9.51 -22.08 8.45
C ARG A 9 -10.40 -20.82 8.44
N ARG A 10 -10.01 -19.81 7.66
CA ARG A 10 -10.81 -18.61 7.41
C ARG A 10 -11.38 -18.66 5.99
N TYR A 11 -12.67 -18.36 5.88
CA TYR A 11 -13.41 -18.28 4.62
C TYR A 11 -13.74 -16.82 4.32
N PHE A 12 -13.43 -16.38 3.11
CA PHE A 12 -13.72 -15.02 2.64
C PHE A 12 -14.74 -15.07 1.52
N VAL A 13 -15.79 -14.26 1.66
CA VAL A 13 -16.76 -13.98 0.61
C VAL A 13 -16.46 -12.60 0.06
N ARG A 14 -16.25 -12.50 -1.25
CA ARG A 14 -16.24 -11.21 -1.95
C ARG A 14 -17.62 -11.04 -2.57
N ARG A 15 -18.30 -9.95 -2.24
CA ARG A 15 -19.47 -9.51 -3.00
C ARG A 15 -19.00 -8.50 -4.03
N VAL A 16 -19.38 -8.71 -5.27
CA VAL A 16 -19.29 -7.72 -6.34
C VAL A 16 -20.73 -7.34 -6.62
N LEU A 17 -21.04 -6.06 -6.48
CA LEU A 17 -22.39 -5.55 -6.73
C LEU A 17 -22.51 -5.18 -8.20
N GLU A 18 -23.66 -5.50 -8.79
CA GLU A 18 -24.03 -5.02 -10.12
C GLU A 18 -24.46 -3.55 -10.04
N GLY A 19 -24.25 -2.80 -11.13
CA GLY A 19 -24.64 -1.39 -11.25
C GLY A 19 -23.48 -0.47 -11.62
N ASP A 20 -23.83 0.76 -11.95
CA ASP A 20 -22.86 1.79 -12.27
C ASP A 20 -22.18 2.33 -11.00
N ALA A 21 -20.88 2.61 -11.11
CA ALA A 21 -20.18 3.34 -10.06
C ALA A 21 -20.86 4.70 -9.84
N PHE A 22 -21.01 5.09 -8.58
CA PHE A 22 -21.54 6.40 -8.23
C PHE A 22 -20.76 7.50 -8.96
N ARG A 23 -21.46 8.28 -9.79
CA ARG A 23 -20.90 9.48 -10.42
C ARG A 23 -21.26 10.67 -9.54
N LYS A 24 -20.25 11.29 -8.93
CA LYS A 24 -20.44 12.52 -8.17
C LYS A 24 -21.05 13.58 -9.11
N PRO A 25 -22.24 14.12 -8.81
CA PRO A 25 -22.83 15.16 -9.65
C PRO A 25 -21.92 16.40 -9.64
N PRO A 26 -21.85 17.14 -10.75
CA PRO A 26 -21.10 18.39 -10.79
C PRO A 26 -21.67 19.36 -9.75
N VAL A 27 -20.80 20.10 -9.08
CA VAL A 27 -21.20 21.16 -8.16
C VAL A 27 -21.56 22.39 -9.00
N PRO A 28 -22.82 22.89 -8.99
CA PRO A 28 -23.20 24.06 -9.78
C PRO A 28 -22.34 25.28 -9.42
N GLY A 29 -21.74 25.94 -10.41
CA GLY A 29 -20.88 27.12 -10.22
C GLY A 29 -19.42 26.83 -9.83
N SER A 30 -19.01 25.57 -9.77
CA SER A 30 -17.63 25.17 -9.47
C SER A 30 -16.78 25.13 -10.73
N GLU A 31 -15.94 26.15 -10.96
CA GLU A 31 -14.82 26.13 -11.93
C GLU A 31 -13.51 25.60 -11.31
N ALA A 32 -13.54 25.19 -10.04
CA ALA A 32 -12.35 24.75 -9.31
C ALA A 32 -11.71 23.51 -9.97
N ILE A 33 -10.54 23.71 -10.57
CA ILE A 33 -9.69 22.64 -11.11
C ILE A 33 -8.69 22.27 -10.02
N GLY A 34 -9.00 21.22 -9.27
CA GLY A 34 -8.13 20.64 -8.26
C GLY A 34 -7.74 19.20 -8.57
N GLY A 35 -6.65 18.75 -7.96
CA GLY A 35 -6.14 17.39 -8.07
C GLY A 35 -5.66 16.86 -6.72
N MET A 36 -5.77 15.56 -6.52
CA MET A 36 -5.29 14.89 -5.32
C MET A 36 -4.61 13.58 -5.73
N ASP A 37 -3.37 13.38 -5.29
CA ASP A 37 -2.62 12.13 -5.46
C ASP A 37 -2.37 11.51 -4.07
N PRO A 38 -3.26 10.59 -3.62
CA PRO A 38 -3.12 9.94 -2.34
C PRO A 38 -2.05 8.85 -2.39
N GLY A 39 -0.90 9.14 -1.80
CA GLY A 39 0.12 8.15 -1.49
C GLY A 39 -0.15 7.42 -0.17
N PRO A 40 0.55 6.30 0.11
CA PRO A 40 0.34 5.51 1.33
C PRO A 40 0.61 6.25 2.66
N ARG A 41 1.35 7.36 2.62
CA ARG A 41 1.77 8.12 3.80
C ARG A 41 1.39 9.60 3.76
N GLN A 42 1.23 10.15 2.57
CA GLN A 42 1.07 11.56 2.32
C GLN A 42 0.11 11.72 1.15
N ILE A 43 -0.60 12.84 1.14
CA ILE A 43 -1.44 13.27 0.04
C ILE A 43 -0.76 14.48 -0.57
N ALA A 44 -0.49 14.43 -1.87
CA ALA A 44 -0.26 15.65 -2.64
C ALA A 44 -1.61 16.20 -3.11
N TRP A 45 -1.84 17.49 -2.96
CA TRP A 45 -3.08 18.12 -3.42
C TRP A 45 -2.80 19.50 -4.04
N PHE A 46 -3.71 19.90 -4.93
CA PHE A 46 -3.76 21.21 -5.57
C PHE A 46 -5.23 21.64 -5.69
N ASP A 47 -5.54 22.90 -5.43
CA ASP A 47 -6.93 23.40 -5.43
C ASP A 47 -7.24 24.44 -6.51
N GLY A 48 -6.26 24.80 -7.33
CA GLY A 48 -6.37 25.86 -8.33
C GLY A 48 -5.46 27.04 -8.04
N GLU A 49 -5.09 27.25 -6.78
CA GLU A 49 -4.22 28.36 -6.34
C GLU A 49 -2.93 27.85 -5.71
N GLU A 50 -3.02 26.86 -4.82
CA GLU A 50 -1.88 26.36 -4.04
C GLU A 50 -1.74 24.84 -4.13
N ALA A 51 -0.51 24.36 -3.91
CA ALA A 51 -0.19 22.93 -3.88
C ALA A 51 0.60 22.58 -2.62
N GLU A 52 0.25 21.45 -1.98
CA GLU A 52 0.91 20.99 -0.77
C GLU A 52 1.04 19.46 -0.72
N ILE A 53 1.96 18.96 0.10
CA ILE A 53 2.07 17.55 0.48
C ILE A 53 1.82 17.42 1.98
N THR A 54 0.64 16.93 2.34
CA THR A 54 0.23 16.81 3.74
C THR A 54 0.31 15.34 4.21
N PRO A 55 0.83 15.04 5.41
CA PRO A 55 0.81 13.69 5.96
C PRO A 55 -0.62 13.13 6.08
N LEU A 56 -0.85 11.94 5.52
CA LEU A 56 -2.14 11.24 5.60
C LEU A 56 -2.38 10.67 7.01
N ILE A 57 -1.29 10.29 7.69
CA ILE A 57 -1.34 9.67 9.01
C ILE A 57 -1.06 10.75 10.06
N PRO A 58 -1.99 11.00 11.01
CA PRO A 58 -1.76 11.94 12.11
C PRO A 58 -0.47 11.61 12.87
N PRO A 59 0.34 12.62 13.27
CA PRO A 59 1.57 12.39 14.04
C PRO A 59 1.36 11.59 15.33
N ALA A 60 0.16 11.68 15.92
CA ALA A 60 -0.25 10.95 17.10
C ALA A 60 -0.29 9.42 16.90
N LEU A 61 -0.50 8.95 15.66
CA LEU A 61 -0.32 7.56 15.29
C LEU A 61 1.17 7.31 15.07
N LYS A 62 1.90 7.10 16.18
CA LYS A 62 3.34 6.77 16.19
C LYS A 62 3.66 5.77 15.08
N GLU A 63 4.44 6.17 14.10
CA GLU A 63 4.84 5.24 13.05
C GLU A 63 5.61 4.06 13.67
N HIS A 64 5.09 2.84 13.49
CA HIS A 64 5.71 1.60 13.98
C HIS A 64 6.95 1.21 13.14
N ARG A 65 7.78 2.19 12.75
CA ARG A 65 8.95 2.03 11.88
C ARG A 65 9.88 0.93 12.39
N ARG A 66 10.10 0.85 13.71
CA ARG A 66 10.97 -0.15 14.32
C ARG A 66 10.43 -1.56 14.10
N GLU A 67 9.15 -1.78 14.38
CA GLU A 67 8.49 -3.09 14.24
C GLU A 67 8.38 -3.50 12.77
N LEU A 68 8.01 -2.57 11.88
CA LEU A 68 7.98 -2.80 10.43
C LEU A 68 9.36 -3.21 9.89
N ARG A 69 10.44 -2.53 10.30
CA ARG A 69 11.81 -2.93 9.92
C ARG A 69 12.16 -4.34 10.40
N GLN A 70 11.75 -4.70 11.61
CA GLN A 70 12.00 -6.05 12.14
C GLN A 70 11.22 -7.11 11.34
N LEU A 71 9.95 -6.84 11.02
CA LEU A 71 9.10 -7.71 10.22
C LEU A 71 9.67 -7.88 8.80
N HIS A 72 10.06 -6.80 8.13
CA HIS A 72 10.67 -6.86 6.80
C HIS A 72 11.98 -7.66 6.81
N ARG A 73 12.86 -7.45 7.78
CA ARG A 73 14.10 -8.25 7.92
C ARG A 73 13.80 -9.72 8.16
N LYS A 74 12.78 -10.04 8.95
CA LYS A 74 12.36 -11.43 9.21
C LYS A 74 11.83 -12.09 7.93
N ALA A 75 11.02 -11.38 7.15
CA ALA A 75 10.51 -11.85 5.87
C ALA A 75 11.66 -12.07 4.86
N ASP A 76 12.58 -11.12 4.76
CA ASP A 76 13.76 -11.20 3.90
C ASP A 76 14.64 -12.40 4.24
N ARG A 77 15.00 -12.58 5.52
CA ARG A 77 15.78 -13.76 5.98
C ARG A 77 15.08 -15.07 5.66
N ARG A 78 13.76 -15.15 5.83
CA ARG A 78 12.99 -16.34 5.47
C ARG A 78 13.02 -16.61 3.97
N ARG A 79 12.90 -15.57 3.15
CA ARG A 79 12.98 -15.68 1.68
C ARG A 79 14.32 -16.27 1.25
N ARG A 80 15.43 -15.72 1.79
CA ARG A 80 16.79 -16.18 1.49
C ARG A 80 17.06 -17.61 1.96
N ALA A 81 16.58 -17.95 3.17
CA ALA A 81 16.71 -19.31 3.68
C ALA A 81 15.91 -20.35 2.86
N ALA A 82 14.78 -19.95 2.28
CA ALA A 82 13.95 -20.82 1.46
C ALA A 82 14.39 -20.94 -0.01
N ASN A 83 15.28 -20.05 -0.48
CA ASN A 83 15.80 -20.04 -1.85
C ASN A 83 17.28 -19.60 -1.88
N PRO A 84 18.17 -20.34 -1.18
CA PRO A 84 19.57 -19.93 -0.98
C PRO A 84 20.38 -19.84 -2.27
N GLU A 85 19.99 -20.57 -3.31
CA GLU A 85 20.63 -20.59 -4.62
C GLU A 85 20.39 -19.33 -5.44
N ASN A 86 19.46 -18.45 -5.03
CA ASN A 86 19.03 -17.31 -5.82
C ASN A 86 19.49 -15.94 -5.27
N ASP A 87 20.31 -15.96 -4.22
CA ASP A 87 21.02 -14.78 -3.71
C ASP A 87 22.55 -14.96 -3.89
N LEU A 88 23.25 -13.86 -4.11
CA LEU A 88 24.71 -13.78 -4.17
C LEU A 88 25.31 -13.80 -2.76
N PRO A 89 26.61 -14.12 -2.60
CA PRO A 89 27.27 -14.09 -1.29
C PRO A 89 27.19 -12.75 -0.55
N ASP A 90 27.05 -11.64 -1.29
CA ASP A 90 26.86 -10.29 -0.75
C ASP A 90 25.39 -9.94 -0.43
N GLY A 91 24.47 -10.89 -0.63
CA GLY A 91 23.05 -10.76 -0.32
C GLY A 91 22.18 -10.13 -1.41
N ARG A 92 22.73 -9.83 -2.60
CA ARG A 92 21.93 -9.36 -3.75
C ARG A 92 21.19 -10.52 -4.43
N VAL A 93 20.02 -10.26 -5.00
CA VAL A 93 19.28 -11.25 -5.81
C VAL A 93 20.02 -11.52 -7.11
N LYS A 94 20.16 -12.79 -7.49
CA LYS A 94 20.73 -13.17 -8.78
C LYS A 94 19.83 -12.68 -9.93
N PRO A 95 20.39 -12.10 -11.00
CA PRO A 95 19.59 -11.72 -12.17
C PRO A 95 18.97 -12.96 -12.81
N GLY A 96 17.73 -12.83 -13.28
CA GLY A 96 17.07 -13.88 -14.04
C GLY A 96 17.71 -14.09 -15.43
N PRO A 97 17.37 -15.18 -16.13
CA PRO A 97 17.76 -15.36 -17.53
C PRO A 97 17.27 -14.17 -18.37
N LYS A 98 18.08 -13.76 -19.36
CA LYS A 98 17.66 -12.81 -20.39
C LYS A 98 16.86 -13.52 -21.46
#